data_AF-A0A8J4CG74-F1
#
_entry.id   AF-A0A8J4CG74-F1
#
_cell.length_a   1.000
_cell.length_b   1.000
_cell.length_c   1.000
_cell.angle_alpha   90.00
_cell.angle_beta   90.00
_cell.angle_gamma   90.00
#
_symmetry.space_group_name_H-M   'P 1'
#
loop_
_entity.id
_entity.type
_entity.pdbx_description
1 polymer ?
#
loop_
_entity_poly.entity_id
_entity_poly.type
_entity_poly.pdbx_seq_one_letter_code
_entity_poly.pdbx_strand_id
1 'polypeptide(L)'
;MIRNISLVCDAKIKHQCNVKAVRMMIKDGEIYLNSLHPDWRLGPPELLGFLLELYETSKMYRLPDLEFAYNGDDDASSPIFDWIDRSSLRVTFHGGPFPLLAWSKSNKSMVQLVPYSGAFRCTDDSFDNLLARLDEIRRVAWPEKRTVAFGRWNEFCAQYMYEMPTLPSGESFICPRQWLPTLSEQHHEVMDVGAMGGTLRGQRVSAVPLMHQNAYKYLVSTDGWAISSKFDKYLLLGSTIIKAQSSRYGFYYDALRQDEHYVAAMNTSRDDILGVIEWLKSHDVEAERMAVATQQFAVRHLHRNARLCYYRTLMTELGKRMRFTPDCSQRKLCLPLGRFLDYLTTKRETAHACRYQEVLVRYGTGRGTPAYDSFSDEAIKELLADPKYWPRDTDIPPLPNEPYFPGAPRRLRRR
;
A
#
# COMPACT_ATOMS: atom_id res chain seq x y z
N MET A 1 20.26 -17.67 -14.57
CA MET A 1 19.29 -17.14 -15.55
C MET A 1 17.96 -17.13 -14.82
N ILE A 2 17.38 -15.96 -14.50
CA ILE A 2 16.07 -15.88 -13.82
C ILE A 2 15.03 -16.31 -14.85
N ARG A 3 14.86 -17.64 -14.97
CA ARG A 3 13.90 -18.24 -15.87
C ARG A 3 12.57 -18.18 -15.15
N ASN A 4 11.81 -17.17 -15.51
CA ASN A 4 10.37 -17.12 -15.34
C ASN A 4 9.82 -16.83 -13.94
N ILE A 5 9.22 -15.66 -13.83
CA ILE A 5 8.26 -15.28 -12.79
C ILE A 5 6.98 -16.15 -12.80
N SER A 6 6.76 -16.95 -13.84
CA SER A 6 5.68 -17.96 -13.84
C SER A 6 5.90 -19.12 -12.87
N LEU A 7 7.13 -19.31 -12.37
CA LEU A 7 7.44 -20.29 -11.32
C LEU A 7 6.96 -19.86 -9.92
N VAL A 8 6.48 -18.61 -9.77
CA VAL A 8 5.98 -18.06 -8.51
C VAL A 8 4.68 -18.73 -8.05
N CYS A 9 4.04 -19.54 -8.92
CA CYS A 9 2.69 -20.05 -8.72
C CYS A 9 2.59 -21.58 -8.81
N ASP A 10 3.34 -22.27 -7.95
CA ASP A 10 3.16 -23.71 -7.69
C ASP A 10 1.69 -24.03 -7.36
N ALA A 11 1.24 -25.25 -7.65
CA ALA A 11 -0.09 -25.78 -7.39
C ALA A 11 -0.56 -25.52 -5.95
N LYS A 12 0.35 -25.54 -4.96
CA LYS A 12 0.04 -25.28 -3.55
C LYS A 12 -0.34 -23.83 -3.24
N ILE A 13 0.15 -22.87 -4.02
CA ILE A 13 -0.05 -21.43 -3.81
C ILE A 13 -0.77 -20.72 -4.95
N LYS A 14 -1.28 -21.48 -5.93
CA LYS A 14 -2.03 -20.98 -7.10
C LYS A 14 -3.14 -19.99 -6.72
N HIS A 15 -3.83 -20.21 -5.62
CA HIS A 15 -4.94 -19.37 -5.15
C HIS A 15 -4.50 -17.99 -4.67
N GLN A 16 -3.25 -17.85 -4.19
CA GLN A 16 -2.67 -16.57 -3.77
C GLN A 16 -2.02 -15.85 -4.93
N CYS A 17 -1.43 -16.61 -5.86
CA CYS A 17 -0.92 -16.06 -7.10
C CYS A 17 -2.01 -15.45 -7.96
N ASN A 18 -3.06 -16.23 -8.26
CA ASN A 18 -4.05 -15.94 -9.30
C ASN A 18 -4.77 -14.57 -9.18
N VAL A 19 -4.60 -13.85 -8.07
CA VAL A 19 -5.36 -12.62 -7.77
C VAL A 19 -4.54 -11.46 -7.20
N LYS A 20 -3.22 -11.60 -6.94
CA LYS A 20 -2.49 -10.63 -6.08
C LYS A 20 -1.40 -9.80 -6.76
N ALA A 21 -0.77 -10.30 -7.83
CA ALA A 21 0.35 -9.61 -8.48
C ALA A 21 0.13 -9.35 -9.97
N VAL A 22 0.51 -8.17 -10.44
CA VAL A 22 0.53 -7.80 -11.86
C VAL A 22 1.95 -7.60 -12.33
N ARG A 23 2.28 -8.20 -13.46
CA ARG A 23 3.60 -8.06 -14.06
C ARG A 23 3.62 -6.97 -15.10
N MET A 24 4.69 -6.20 -15.06
CA MET A 24 4.87 -5.06 -15.93
C MET A 24 6.30 -5.00 -16.40
N MET A 25 6.43 -4.46 -17.59
CA MET A 25 7.70 -4.21 -18.24
C MET A 25 7.74 -2.77 -18.70
N ILE A 26 8.90 -2.15 -18.56
CA ILE A 26 9.24 -0.88 -19.15
C ILE A 26 10.25 -1.15 -20.25
N LYS A 27 9.98 -0.63 -21.45
CA LYS A 27 10.88 -0.70 -22.60
C LYS A 27 10.90 0.66 -23.30
N ASP A 28 12.07 1.27 -23.39
CA ASP A 28 12.29 2.58 -24.02
C ASP A 28 11.45 3.74 -23.42
N GLY A 29 10.99 3.57 -22.18
CA GLY A 29 10.09 4.50 -21.47
C GLY A 29 8.60 4.24 -21.69
N GLU A 30 8.23 3.26 -22.52
CA GLU A 30 6.86 2.77 -22.62
C GLU A 30 6.63 1.62 -21.64
N ILE A 31 5.43 1.53 -21.09
CA ILE A 31 5.07 0.52 -20.10
C ILE A 31 4.09 -0.46 -20.71
N TYR A 32 4.31 -1.74 -20.46
CA TYR A 32 3.50 -2.84 -20.93
C TYR A 32 3.07 -3.72 -19.76
N LEU A 33 1.82 -4.15 -19.77
CA LEU A 33 1.30 -5.17 -18.88
C LEU A 33 1.60 -6.55 -19.48
N ASN A 34 2.31 -7.37 -18.72
CA ASN A 34 2.67 -8.75 -19.09
C ASN A 34 1.75 -9.77 -18.40
N SER A 35 0.89 -9.30 -17.49
CA SER A 35 -0.26 -10.03 -16.96
C SER A 35 -1.34 -9.05 -16.54
N LEU A 36 -2.54 -9.55 -16.22
CA LEU A 36 -3.68 -8.74 -15.81
C LEU A 36 -4.23 -9.21 -14.46
N HIS A 37 -4.90 -8.30 -13.74
CA HIS A 37 -5.85 -8.72 -12.70
C HIS A 37 -7.15 -9.19 -13.37
N PRO A 38 -7.87 -10.14 -12.75
CA PRO A 38 -9.19 -10.51 -13.23
C PRO A 38 -10.16 -9.33 -13.18
N ASP A 39 -11.13 -9.32 -14.08
CA ASP A 39 -12.10 -8.22 -14.21
C ASP A 39 -12.82 -7.88 -12.89
N TRP A 40 -13.19 -8.89 -12.10
CA TRP A 40 -13.87 -8.75 -10.81
C TRP A 40 -12.98 -8.21 -9.67
N ARG A 41 -11.67 -8.08 -9.91
CA ARG A 41 -10.72 -7.40 -9.01
C ARG A 41 -10.31 -6.02 -9.52
N LEU A 42 -10.78 -5.58 -10.68
CA LEU A 42 -10.59 -4.21 -11.13
C LEU A 42 -11.57 -3.29 -10.38
N GLY A 43 -11.13 -2.09 -10.02
CA GLY A 43 -11.93 -1.15 -9.23
C GLY A 43 -11.27 -0.65 -7.94
N PRO A 44 -10.55 -1.49 -7.17
CA PRO A 44 -9.81 -1.03 -6.01
C PRO A 44 -8.77 0.03 -6.40
N PRO A 45 -8.71 1.18 -5.69
CA PRO A 45 -7.86 2.31 -6.06
C PRO A 45 -6.37 2.02 -5.96
N GLU A 46 -5.95 1.00 -5.20
CA GLU A 46 -4.55 0.58 -4.99
C GLU A 46 -3.84 0.36 -6.32
N LEU A 47 -4.40 -0.50 -7.17
CA LEU A 47 -3.83 -0.82 -8.47
C LEU A 47 -3.97 0.35 -9.43
N LEU A 48 -5.16 0.93 -9.51
CA LEU A 48 -5.47 1.98 -10.49
C LEU A 48 -4.59 3.21 -10.28
N GLY A 49 -4.40 3.62 -9.03
CA GLY A 49 -3.50 4.71 -8.67
C GLY A 49 -2.04 4.38 -8.97
N PHE A 50 -1.60 3.15 -8.66
CA PHE A 50 -0.24 2.70 -8.97
C PHE A 50 0.04 2.78 -10.47
N LEU A 51 -0.85 2.21 -11.30
CA LEU A 51 -0.76 2.24 -12.75
C LEU A 51 -0.69 3.68 -13.29
N LEU A 52 -1.57 4.56 -12.79
CA LEU A 52 -1.65 5.95 -13.22
C LEU A 52 -0.37 6.74 -12.89
N GLU A 53 0.15 6.59 -11.67
CA GLU A 53 1.34 7.32 -11.22
C GLU A 53 2.63 6.76 -11.83
N LEU A 54 2.70 5.44 -12.05
CA LEU A 54 3.77 4.80 -12.80
C LEU A 54 3.80 5.28 -14.27
N TYR A 55 2.63 5.32 -14.93
CA TYR A 55 2.51 5.80 -16.30
C TYR A 55 2.97 7.25 -16.43
N GLU A 56 2.47 8.12 -15.53
CA GLU A 56 2.90 9.52 -15.49
C GLU A 56 4.41 9.65 -15.27
N THR A 57 4.98 8.89 -14.34
CA THR A 57 6.42 8.91 -14.06
C THR A 57 7.21 8.57 -15.32
N SER A 58 6.80 7.55 -16.08
CA SER A 58 7.50 7.16 -17.30
C SER A 58 7.37 8.17 -18.42
N LYS A 59 6.20 8.81 -18.56
CA LYS A 59 6.03 9.89 -19.53
C LYS A 59 6.83 11.14 -19.18
N MET A 60 7.02 11.43 -17.90
CA MET A 60 7.82 12.56 -17.44
C MET A 60 9.33 12.32 -17.53
N TYR A 61 9.80 11.11 -17.21
CA TYR A 61 11.23 10.85 -17.00
C TYR A 61 11.85 9.82 -17.93
N ARG A 62 11.06 9.16 -18.79
CA ARG A 62 11.48 8.03 -19.63
C ARG A 62 12.21 6.97 -18.80
N LEU A 63 11.43 6.21 -18.02
CA LEU A 63 11.97 5.19 -17.11
C LEU A 63 12.81 4.13 -17.88
N PRO A 64 13.84 3.55 -17.23
CA PRO A 64 14.73 2.61 -17.89
C PRO A 64 14.05 1.26 -18.16
N ASP A 65 14.68 0.49 -19.05
CA ASP A 65 14.32 -0.89 -19.34
C ASP A 65 14.34 -1.74 -18.05
N LEU A 66 13.19 -2.25 -17.65
CA LEU A 66 12.98 -2.96 -16.39
C LEU A 66 11.77 -3.90 -16.47
N GLU A 67 11.84 -5.04 -15.78
CA GLU A 67 10.67 -5.90 -15.55
C GLU A 67 10.51 -6.15 -14.05
N PHE A 68 9.28 -6.06 -13.57
CA PHE A 68 8.93 -6.21 -12.15
C PHE A 68 7.48 -6.70 -12.02
N ALA A 69 7.08 -7.03 -10.79
CA ALA A 69 5.67 -7.18 -10.47
C ALA A 69 5.25 -6.22 -9.36
N TYR A 70 3.96 -5.91 -9.33
CA TYR A 70 3.32 -5.13 -8.28
C TYR A 70 2.32 -6.02 -7.55
N ASN A 71 2.44 -6.11 -6.22
CA ASN A 71 1.44 -6.70 -5.35
C ASN A 71 0.38 -5.63 -5.02
N GLY A 72 -0.84 -5.84 -5.50
CA GLY A 72 -1.98 -4.96 -5.26
C GLY A 72 -2.80 -5.29 -4.02
N ASP A 73 -2.41 -6.32 -3.26
CA ASP A 73 -3.08 -6.68 -1.99
C ASP A 73 -2.65 -5.76 -0.84
N ASP A 74 -3.39 -5.81 0.28
CA ASP A 74 -3.15 -4.93 1.43
C ASP A 74 -1.75 -5.12 2.01
N ASP A 75 -1.35 -6.38 2.17
CA ASP A 75 -0.09 -6.73 2.79
C ASP A 75 0.78 -7.59 1.87
N ALA A 76 2.01 -7.15 1.66
CA ALA A 76 3.03 -7.94 0.98
C ALA A 76 3.54 -9.12 1.84
N SER A 77 3.24 -9.15 3.13
CA SER A 77 3.75 -10.13 4.09
C SER A 77 3.01 -11.48 4.12
N SER A 78 2.35 -11.87 3.02
CA SER A 78 2.07 -13.31 2.87
C SER A 78 3.42 -14.03 2.96
N PRO A 79 3.57 -15.10 3.78
CA PRO A 79 4.87 -15.73 4.08
C PRO A 79 5.63 -16.17 2.82
N ILE A 80 4.95 -16.21 1.67
CA ILE A 80 5.53 -16.34 0.35
C ILE A 80 6.62 -15.27 0.12
N PHE A 81 6.33 -13.98 0.22
CA PHE A 81 7.30 -12.91 -0.14
C PHE A 81 8.22 -12.49 1.01
N ASP A 82 8.36 -13.35 2.01
CA ASP A 82 9.23 -13.14 3.16
C ASP A 82 10.59 -13.81 2.98
N TRP A 83 11.57 -13.29 3.72
CA TRP A 83 12.87 -13.91 3.91
C TRP A 83 12.75 -15.08 4.87
N ILE A 84 13.26 -16.26 4.48
CA ILE A 84 13.59 -17.32 5.44
C ILE A 84 14.84 -16.90 6.22
N ASP A 85 15.82 -16.32 5.52
CA ASP A 85 17.04 -15.78 6.11
C ASP A 85 17.48 -14.57 5.30
N ARG A 86 17.27 -13.39 5.86
CA ARG A 86 17.56 -12.11 5.21
C ARG A 86 19.07 -11.89 5.02
N SER A 87 19.91 -12.45 5.89
CA SER A 87 21.37 -12.28 5.80
C SER A 87 21.95 -13.00 4.58
N SER A 88 21.43 -14.19 4.27
CA SER A 88 21.77 -14.95 3.06
C SER A 88 20.90 -14.61 1.85
N LEU A 89 19.97 -13.65 1.97
CA LEU A 89 18.96 -13.31 0.96
C LEU A 89 18.13 -14.54 0.50
N ARG A 90 17.88 -15.48 1.42
CA ARG A 90 17.09 -16.68 1.17
C ARG A 90 15.61 -16.39 1.40
N VAL A 91 14.79 -16.69 0.39
CA VAL A 91 13.35 -16.39 0.35
C VAL A 91 12.49 -17.65 0.48
N THR A 92 11.21 -17.49 0.84
CA THR A 92 10.30 -18.63 1.05
C THR A 92 9.86 -19.34 -0.24
N PHE A 93 9.94 -18.70 -1.41
CA PHE A 93 9.54 -19.31 -2.69
C PHE A 93 10.71 -19.61 -3.65
N HIS A 94 10.42 -20.41 -4.67
CA HIS A 94 11.38 -20.82 -5.70
C HIS A 94 11.60 -19.75 -6.77
N GLY A 95 12.86 -19.47 -7.12
CA GLY A 95 13.22 -18.52 -8.18
C GLY A 95 14.02 -17.30 -7.72
N GLY A 96 14.19 -17.14 -6.40
CA GLY A 96 14.97 -16.06 -5.79
C GLY A 96 14.21 -14.74 -5.68
N PRO A 97 14.80 -13.70 -5.08
CA PRO A 97 14.16 -12.41 -4.98
C PRO A 97 14.00 -11.80 -6.38
N PHE A 98 12.76 -11.69 -6.87
CA PHE A 98 12.44 -10.91 -8.04
C PHE A 98 12.01 -9.49 -7.61
N PRO A 99 12.11 -8.48 -8.48
CA PRO A 99 11.62 -7.14 -8.16
C PRO A 99 10.10 -7.17 -7.96
N LEU A 100 9.67 -7.26 -6.70
CA LEU A 100 8.27 -7.15 -6.29
C LEU A 100 8.07 -5.80 -5.59
N LEU A 101 7.10 -5.04 -6.06
CA LEU A 101 6.72 -3.75 -5.52
C LEU A 101 5.45 -3.90 -4.70
N ALA A 102 5.35 -3.20 -3.58
CA ALA A 102 4.12 -3.11 -2.78
C ALA A 102 4.09 -1.80 -1.99
N TRP A 103 2.90 -1.40 -1.56
CA TRP A 103 2.73 -0.13 -0.83
C TRP A 103 2.94 -0.26 0.68
N SER A 104 2.94 -1.49 1.21
CA SER A 104 3.18 -1.81 2.61
C SER A 104 4.04 -3.05 2.76
N LYS A 105 4.91 -3.07 3.78
CA LYS A 105 5.70 -4.25 4.13
C LYS A 105 6.05 -4.36 5.60
N SER A 106 6.69 -5.47 5.97
CA SER A 106 7.35 -5.68 7.25
C SER A 106 8.86 -5.89 7.11
N ASN A 107 9.58 -6.01 8.22
CA ASN A 107 11.00 -6.38 8.21
C ASN A 107 11.29 -7.80 7.70
N LYS A 108 10.28 -8.68 7.68
CA LYS A 108 10.38 -10.02 7.11
C LYS A 108 10.22 -10.01 5.59
N SER A 109 9.58 -8.99 5.03
CA SER A 109 9.20 -8.95 3.62
C SER A 109 10.31 -8.40 2.73
N MET A 110 10.47 -8.97 1.53
CA MET A 110 11.53 -8.55 0.59
C MET A 110 11.12 -7.48 -0.42
N VAL A 111 9.86 -7.07 -0.40
CA VAL A 111 9.32 -6.14 -1.40
C VAL A 111 9.98 -4.77 -1.32
N GLN A 112 10.03 -4.12 -2.48
CA GLN A 112 10.42 -2.73 -2.58
C GLN A 112 9.19 -1.85 -2.44
N LEU A 113 9.28 -0.87 -1.54
CA LEU A 113 8.14 -0.02 -1.24
C LEU A 113 7.87 0.93 -2.41
N VAL A 114 6.60 1.16 -2.71
CA VAL A 114 6.11 2.21 -3.59
C VAL A 114 5.04 3.03 -2.86
N PRO A 115 4.74 4.26 -3.29
CA PRO A 115 3.59 4.99 -2.79
C PRO A 115 2.29 4.20 -2.89
N TYR A 116 1.40 4.36 -1.89
CA TYR A 116 0.01 3.93 -1.99
C TYR A 116 -0.76 4.90 -2.89
N SER A 117 -0.42 4.93 -4.17
CA SER A 117 -0.87 5.92 -5.14
C SER A 117 -2.40 6.06 -5.22
N GLY A 118 -3.14 4.97 -4.97
CA GLY A 118 -4.60 5.01 -4.84
C GLY A 118 -5.08 5.98 -3.75
N ALA A 119 -4.57 5.83 -2.53
CA ALA A 119 -4.88 6.73 -1.41
C ALA A 119 -4.40 8.17 -1.65
N PHE A 120 -3.32 8.35 -2.39
CA PHE A 120 -2.78 9.67 -2.70
C PHE A 120 -3.56 10.42 -3.78
N ARG A 121 -4.16 9.72 -4.76
CA ARG A 121 -4.66 10.35 -5.99
C ARG A 121 -6.12 10.07 -6.36
N CYS A 122 -6.67 8.94 -5.93
CA CYS A 122 -7.85 8.38 -6.59
C CYS A 122 -9.16 8.76 -5.88
N THR A 123 -9.21 8.63 -4.55
CA THR A 123 -10.44 8.90 -3.79
C THR A 123 -10.71 10.39 -3.62
N ASP A 124 -11.98 10.76 -3.37
CA ASP A 124 -12.37 12.16 -3.14
C ASP A 124 -11.67 12.76 -1.91
N ASP A 125 -11.42 11.92 -0.89
CA ASP A 125 -10.68 12.25 0.32
C ASP A 125 -9.17 11.94 0.19
N SER A 126 -8.65 11.83 -1.02
CA SER A 126 -7.24 11.53 -1.27
C SER A 126 -6.29 12.59 -0.71
N PHE A 127 -5.04 12.20 -0.48
CA PHE A 127 -4.00 13.12 0.00
C PHE A 127 -3.87 14.35 -0.89
N ASP A 128 -3.84 14.19 -2.23
CA ASP A 128 -3.69 15.31 -3.15
C ASP A 128 -4.89 16.29 -3.08
N ASN A 129 -6.11 15.78 -2.86
CA ASN A 129 -7.29 16.63 -2.67
C ASN A 129 -7.26 17.38 -1.34
N LEU A 130 -6.82 16.73 -0.27
CA LEU A 130 -6.64 17.39 1.02
C LEU A 130 -5.53 18.45 0.95
N LEU A 131 -4.44 18.15 0.26
CA LEU A 131 -3.34 19.10 0.05
C LEU A 131 -3.80 20.32 -0.77
N ALA A 132 -4.63 20.13 -1.79
CA ALA A 132 -5.22 21.24 -2.55
C ALA A 132 -6.16 22.14 -1.71
N ARG A 133 -6.67 21.62 -0.58
CA ARG A 133 -7.55 22.33 0.36
C ARG A 133 -6.86 22.66 1.69
N LEU A 134 -5.52 22.71 1.68
CA LEU A 134 -4.72 22.92 2.88
C LEU A 134 -5.08 24.21 3.63
N ASP A 135 -5.42 25.28 2.91
CA ASP A 135 -5.82 26.55 3.53
C ASP A 135 -7.13 26.40 4.31
N GLU A 136 -8.08 25.59 3.85
CA GLU A 136 -9.31 25.28 4.60
C GLU A 136 -9.01 24.48 5.86
N ILE A 137 -8.11 23.50 5.76
CA ILE A 137 -7.67 22.69 6.90
C ILE A 137 -7.02 23.57 7.99
N ARG A 138 -6.22 24.55 7.57
CA ARG A 138 -5.50 25.50 8.45
C ARG A 138 -6.40 26.56 9.10
N ARG A 139 -7.66 26.72 8.67
CA ARG A 139 -8.59 27.68 9.30
C ARG A 139 -8.93 27.34 10.74
N VAL A 140 -8.82 26.06 11.13
CA VAL A 140 -9.03 25.64 12.51
C VAL A 140 -7.71 25.81 13.26
N ALA A 141 -7.59 26.90 14.02
CA ALA A 141 -6.38 27.22 14.77
C ALA A 141 -6.17 26.22 15.93
N TRP A 142 -4.92 25.99 16.32
CA TRP A 142 -4.61 25.04 17.39
C TRP A 142 -5.39 25.27 18.70
N PRO A 143 -5.55 26.51 19.21
CA PRO A 143 -6.33 26.76 20.42
C PRO A 143 -7.83 26.45 20.30
N GLU A 144 -8.36 26.40 19.07
CA GLU A 144 -9.78 26.11 18.79
C GLU A 144 -10.05 24.60 18.68
N LYS A 145 -9.00 23.79 18.50
CA LYS A 145 -9.11 22.34 18.41
C LYS A 145 -9.47 21.76 19.78
N ARG A 146 -10.32 20.73 19.76
CA ARG A 146 -10.73 19.98 20.96
C ARG A 146 -9.55 19.21 21.52
N THR A 147 -9.29 19.36 22.82
CA THR A 147 -8.25 18.66 23.58
C THR A 147 -8.66 17.23 23.93
N VAL A 148 -8.94 16.42 22.91
CA VAL A 148 -9.39 15.01 23.03
C VAL A 148 -8.66 14.19 21.97
N ALA A 149 -8.29 12.95 22.31
CA ALA A 149 -7.76 12.00 21.35
C ALA A 149 -8.89 11.38 20.53
N PHE A 150 -8.81 11.50 19.21
CA PHE A 150 -9.90 11.16 18.30
C PHE A 150 -9.53 10.06 17.31
N GLY A 151 -10.48 9.14 17.06
CA GLY A 151 -10.29 8.04 16.11
C GLY A 151 -11.60 7.44 15.61
N ARG A 152 -11.67 7.14 14.31
CA ARG A 152 -12.78 6.42 13.65
C ARG A 152 -12.24 5.46 12.59
N TRP A 153 -12.61 4.18 12.65
CA TRP A 153 -12.20 3.13 11.70
C TRP A 153 -13.20 1.98 11.69
N ASN A 154 -13.15 1.10 10.69
CA ASN A 154 -13.85 -0.18 10.77
C ASN A 154 -13.13 -1.13 11.73
N GLU A 155 -13.89 -1.94 12.47
CA GLU A 155 -13.36 -2.99 13.35
C GLU A 155 -12.91 -4.19 12.52
N PHE A 156 -11.62 -4.26 12.21
CA PHE A 156 -10.99 -5.44 11.63
C PHE A 156 -9.56 -5.57 12.14
N CYS A 157 -9.08 -6.82 12.27
CA CYS A 157 -7.79 -7.14 12.88
C CYS A 157 -7.02 -8.09 11.97
N ALA A 158 -5.78 -7.71 11.66
CA ALA A 158 -4.91 -8.46 10.77
C ALA A 158 -4.19 -9.57 11.52
N GLN A 159 -3.89 -10.67 10.84
CA GLN A 159 -3.20 -11.81 11.43
C GLN A 159 -1.83 -11.43 12.03
N TYR A 160 -1.10 -10.51 11.42
CA TYR A 160 0.23 -10.11 11.89
C TYR A 160 0.22 -9.49 13.28
N MET A 161 -0.90 -8.94 13.73
CA MET A 161 -1.01 -8.36 15.07
C MET A 161 -0.82 -9.44 16.15
N TYR A 162 -1.22 -10.68 15.88
CA TYR A 162 -0.99 -11.83 16.76
C TYR A 162 0.44 -12.36 16.72
N GLU A 163 1.25 -11.95 15.74
CA GLU A 163 2.67 -12.27 15.64
C GLU A 163 3.58 -11.21 16.26
N MET A 164 3.00 -10.09 16.71
CA MET A 164 3.75 -9.03 17.39
C MET A 164 4.31 -9.55 18.72
N PRO A 165 5.51 -9.10 19.12
CA PRO A 165 6.09 -9.51 20.40
C PRO A 165 5.25 -9.03 21.58
N THR A 166 5.38 -9.73 22.71
CA THR A 166 4.86 -9.28 24.01
C THR A 166 5.35 -7.87 24.32
N LEU A 167 4.45 -7.04 24.85
CA LEU A 167 4.76 -5.68 25.27
C LEU A 167 5.71 -5.68 26.47
N PRO A 168 6.49 -4.60 26.68
CA PRO A 168 7.33 -4.45 27.87
C PRO A 168 6.60 -4.66 29.21
N SER A 169 5.29 -4.39 29.29
CA SER A 169 4.45 -4.68 30.46
C SER A 169 4.25 -6.17 30.75
N GLY A 170 4.64 -7.07 29.84
CA GLY A 170 4.37 -8.51 29.89
C GLY A 170 3.04 -8.92 29.24
N GLU A 171 2.25 -7.96 28.75
CA GLU A 171 0.98 -8.22 28.08
C GLU A 171 1.17 -8.61 26.60
N SER A 172 0.30 -9.48 26.09
CA SER A 172 0.25 -9.74 24.65
C SER A 172 -0.16 -8.48 23.88
N PHE A 173 0.46 -8.26 22.72
CA PHE A 173 -0.03 -7.23 21.81
C PHE A 173 -1.43 -7.59 21.31
N ILE A 174 -2.36 -6.63 21.39
CA ILE A 174 -3.74 -6.81 20.97
C ILE A 174 -4.10 -5.81 19.87
N CYS A 175 -5.08 -6.17 19.05
CA CYS A 175 -5.55 -5.35 17.94
C CYS A 175 -5.99 -3.95 18.44
N PRO A 176 -5.31 -2.86 18.03
CA PRO A 176 -5.67 -1.51 18.47
C PRO A 176 -7.11 -1.12 18.12
N ARG A 177 -7.61 -1.59 16.97
CA ARG A 177 -8.96 -1.26 16.50
C ARG A 177 -10.08 -1.89 17.31
N GLN A 178 -9.78 -2.98 18.00
CA GLN A 178 -10.68 -3.67 18.91
C GLN A 178 -10.56 -3.11 20.33
N TRP A 179 -9.33 -2.85 20.79
CA TRP A 179 -9.07 -2.44 22.17
C TRP A 179 -9.37 -0.97 22.46
N LEU A 180 -8.90 -0.06 21.61
CA LEU A 180 -9.00 1.38 21.89
C LEU A 180 -10.44 1.90 22.00
N PRO A 181 -11.45 1.38 21.28
CA PRO A 181 -12.85 1.73 21.55
C PRO A 181 -13.31 1.35 22.96
N THR A 182 -12.91 0.17 23.47
CA THR A 182 -13.21 -0.23 24.86
C THR A 182 -12.56 0.71 25.86
N LEU A 183 -11.29 1.04 25.65
CA LEU A 183 -10.57 1.99 26.49
C LEU A 183 -11.20 3.39 26.44
N SER A 184 -11.67 3.83 25.26
CA SER A 184 -12.37 5.10 25.09
C SER A 184 -13.71 5.19 25.79
N GLU A 185 -14.42 4.07 25.98
CA GLU A 185 -15.65 4.02 26.78
C GLU A 185 -15.36 4.27 28.26
N GLN A 186 -14.23 3.73 28.74
CA GLN A 186 -13.76 3.85 30.12
C GLN A 186 -13.17 5.23 30.43
N HIS A 187 -12.62 5.91 29.41
CA HIS A 187 -11.88 7.18 29.53
C HIS A 187 -12.41 8.25 28.57
N HIS A 188 -13.72 8.46 28.60
CA HIS A 188 -14.43 9.33 27.66
C HIS A 188 -14.10 10.83 27.79
N GLU A 189 -13.48 11.22 28.91
CA GLU A 189 -13.02 12.58 29.21
C GLU A 189 -11.78 12.97 28.41
N VAL A 190 -10.97 12.00 27.98
CA VAL A 190 -9.74 12.22 27.21
C VAL A 190 -9.74 11.56 25.82
N MET A 191 -10.64 10.61 25.58
CA MET A 191 -10.73 9.85 24.33
C MET A 191 -12.13 9.87 23.72
N ASP A 192 -12.17 10.10 22.41
CA ASP A 192 -13.32 9.92 21.53
C ASP A 192 -12.87 9.03 20.36
N VAL A 193 -12.66 7.75 20.67
CA VAL A 193 -12.15 6.74 19.74
C VAL A 193 -13.19 5.64 19.59
N GLY A 194 -13.58 5.31 18.35
CA GLY A 194 -14.64 4.33 18.12
C GLY A 194 -14.52 3.58 16.80
N ALA A 195 -15.00 2.33 16.81
CA ALA A 195 -15.19 1.54 15.61
C ALA A 195 -16.52 1.89 14.93
N MET A 196 -16.49 2.21 13.63
CA MET A 196 -17.66 2.57 12.83
C MET A 196 -18.67 1.43 12.82
N GLY A 197 -19.93 1.77 13.09
CA GLY A 197 -21.01 0.80 13.23
C GLY A 197 -21.14 0.17 14.62
N GLY A 198 -20.10 0.27 15.46
CA GLY A 198 -20.15 -0.10 16.88
C GLY A 198 -20.89 0.92 17.74
N THR A 199 -20.81 0.74 19.06
CA THR A 199 -21.44 1.60 20.07
C THR A 199 -20.37 2.25 20.94
N LEU A 200 -20.49 3.56 21.17
CA LEU A 200 -19.67 4.35 22.09
C LEU A 200 -20.63 5.27 22.86
N ARG A 201 -20.60 5.23 24.19
CA ARG A 201 -21.48 6.00 25.11
C ARG A 201 -22.96 5.79 24.84
N GLY A 202 -23.34 4.55 24.55
CA GLY A 202 -24.72 4.19 24.19
C GLY A 202 -25.20 4.73 22.83
N GLN A 203 -24.32 5.35 22.03
CA GLN A 203 -24.64 5.86 20.71
C GLN A 203 -23.90 5.09 19.62
N ARG A 204 -24.53 4.94 18.46
CA ARG A 204 -23.91 4.30 17.30
C ARG A 204 -22.80 5.20 16.75
N VAL A 205 -21.60 4.66 16.62
CA VAL A 205 -20.45 5.38 16.05
C VAL A 205 -20.63 5.52 14.55
N SER A 206 -20.69 6.77 14.09
CA SER A 206 -20.79 7.13 12.68
C SER A 206 -19.44 7.57 12.09
N ALA A 207 -19.37 7.57 10.75
CA ALA A 207 -18.23 8.13 10.04
C ALA A 207 -18.18 9.66 10.23
N VAL A 208 -16.98 10.18 10.45
CA VAL A 208 -16.71 11.63 10.44
C VAL A 208 -15.90 11.94 9.19
N PRO A 209 -16.32 12.89 8.33
CA PRO A 209 -15.56 13.28 7.14
C PRO A 209 -14.11 13.59 7.51
N LEU A 210 -13.16 13.06 6.76
CA LEU A 210 -11.76 13.06 7.15
C LEU A 210 -11.20 14.46 7.41
N MET A 211 -11.57 15.42 6.57
CA MET A 211 -11.14 16.80 6.71
C MET A 211 -11.63 17.43 8.02
N HIS A 212 -12.83 17.09 8.49
CA HIS A 212 -13.41 17.62 9.73
C HIS A 212 -12.73 17.05 10.99
N GLN A 213 -11.89 16.02 10.85
CA GLN A 213 -11.12 15.48 11.97
C GLN A 213 -9.98 16.44 12.37
N ASN A 214 -9.68 17.47 11.56
CA ASN A 214 -8.79 18.58 11.94
C ASN A 214 -9.31 19.37 13.17
N ALA A 215 -10.56 19.18 13.60
CA ALA A 215 -11.12 19.80 14.79
C ALA A 215 -10.57 19.25 16.12
N TYR A 216 -9.75 18.19 16.09
CA TYR A 216 -9.21 17.54 17.28
C TYR A 216 -7.69 17.74 17.36
N LYS A 217 -7.16 18.02 18.56
CA LYS A 217 -5.72 18.20 18.76
C LYS A 217 -4.94 16.92 18.52
N TYR A 218 -5.48 15.77 18.93
CA TYR A 218 -4.77 14.50 18.86
C TYR A 218 -5.53 13.49 17.99
N LEU A 219 -4.87 12.98 16.95
CA LEU A 219 -5.44 11.98 16.05
C LEU A 219 -4.80 10.63 16.31
N VAL A 220 -5.61 9.65 16.69
CA VAL A 220 -5.18 8.28 16.93
C VAL A 220 -5.15 7.53 15.61
N SER A 221 -3.96 7.10 15.21
CA SER A 221 -3.72 6.34 13.99
C SER A 221 -3.45 4.88 14.32
N THR A 222 -4.23 3.99 13.71
CA THR A 222 -4.07 2.54 13.81
C THR A 222 -3.95 1.93 12.41
N ASP A 223 -3.09 0.94 12.31
CA ASP A 223 -3.00 0.13 11.10
C ASP A 223 -4.21 -0.81 10.98
N GLY A 224 -4.42 -1.35 9.78
CA GLY A 224 -5.48 -2.29 9.45
C GLY A 224 -4.91 -3.64 9.04
N TRP A 225 -5.36 -4.18 7.90
CA TRP A 225 -4.75 -5.34 7.23
C TRP A 225 -3.26 -5.11 6.94
N ALA A 226 -2.90 -3.85 6.68
CA ALA A 226 -1.53 -3.36 6.55
C ALA A 226 -1.45 -1.92 7.09
N ILE A 227 -0.55 -1.08 6.59
CA ILE A 227 -0.58 0.35 6.94
C ILE A 227 -1.91 1.00 6.53
N SER A 228 -2.33 2.06 7.22
CA SER A 228 -3.58 2.75 6.87
C SER A 228 -3.33 3.99 6.02
N SER A 229 -4.02 4.10 4.89
CA SER A 229 -4.08 5.35 4.10
C SER A 229 -4.60 6.55 4.88
N LYS A 230 -5.32 6.33 5.99
CA LYS A 230 -5.76 7.39 6.87
C LYS A 230 -4.58 8.08 7.56
N PHE A 231 -3.50 7.35 7.85
CA PHE A 231 -2.28 7.92 8.40
C PHE A 231 -1.66 8.92 7.43
N ASP A 232 -1.53 8.57 6.14
CA ASP A 232 -1.02 9.48 5.09
C ASP A 232 -1.75 10.83 5.12
N LYS A 233 -3.07 10.77 5.24
CA LYS A 233 -3.97 11.93 5.21
C LYS A 233 -3.98 12.71 6.53
N TYR A 234 -3.83 12.03 7.67
CA TYR A 234 -3.70 12.67 8.99
C TYR A 234 -2.52 13.62 9.08
N LEU A 235 -1.42 13.32 8.36
CA LEU A 235 -0.25 14.19 8.34
C LEU A 235 -0.60 15.61 7.89
N LEU A 236 -1.66 15.82 7.09
CA LEU A 236 -2.07 17.13 6.61
C LEU A 236 -2.98 17.90 7.58
N LEU A 237 -3.59 17.26 8.58
CA LEU A 237 -4.72 17.85 9.34
C LEU A 237 -4.31 18.87 10.41
N GLY A 238 -3.00 19.07 10.61
CA GLY A 238 -2.49 20.02 11.61
C GLY A 238 -2.90 19.62 13.03
N SER A 239 -2.81 18.33 13.32
CA SER A 239 -3.08 17.72 14.63
C SER A 239 -1.88 16.85 15.00
N THR A 240 -1.58 16.70 16.28
CA THR A 240 -0.55 15.77 16.73
C THR A 240 -1.05 14.34 16.50
N ILE A 241 -0.22 13.48 15.94
CA ILE A 241 -0.61 12.11 15.67
C ILE A 241 -0.09 11.19 16.76
N ILE A 242 -0.99 10.39 17.34
CA ILE A 242 -0.65 9.28 18.22
C ILE A 242 -0.71 8.01 17.37
N LYS A 243 0.43 7.41 17.04
CA LYS A 243 0.49 6.20 16.20
C LYS A 243 0.62 4.96 17.07
N ALA A 244 -0.37 4.07 16.98
CA ALA A 244 -0.28 2.75 17.59
C ALA A 244 0.87 1.94 16.96
N GLN A 245 1.57 1.18 17.79
CA GLN A 245 2.68 0.33 17.41
C GLN A 245 2.28 -0.64 16.29
N SER A 246 3.21 -0.85 15.36
CA SER A 246 3.00 -1.75 14.23
C SER A 246 4.33 -2.29 13.73
N SER A 247 4.29 -3.46 13.10
CA SER A 247 5.41 -4.01 12.33
C SER A 247 5.32 -3.68 10.83
N ARG A 248 4.29 -2.94 10.42
CA ARG A 248 4.05 -2.56 9.03
C ARG A 248 4.48 -1.13 8.77
N TYR A 249 5.10 -0.91 7.61
CA TYR A 249 5.57 0.40 7.20
C TYR A 249 5.49 0.64 5.70
N GLY A 250 5.36 1.93 5.35
CA GLY A 250 5.28 2.44 3.98
C GLY A 250 6.53 3.21 3.56
N PHE A 251 6.55 3.64 2.30
CA PHE A 251 7.74 4.17 1.62
C PHE A 251 8.42 5.38 2.26
N TYR A 252 7.70 6.15 3.08
CA TYR A 252 8.20 7.38 3.73
C TYR A 252 8.36 7.24 5.24
N TYR A 253 7.96 6.12 5.84
CA TYR A 253 7.90 5.98 7.31
C TYR A 253 9.27 6.14 7.96
N ASP A 254 10.35 5.67 7.32
CA ASP A 254 11.72 5.83 7.84
C ASP A 254 12.18 7.30 7.95
N ALA A 255 11.52 8.21 7.22
CA ALA A 255 11.79 9.64 7.29
C ALA A 255 10.94 10.35 8.35
N LEU A 256 9.89 9.71 8.87
CA LEU A 256 9.17 10.21 10.04
C LEU A 256 9.96 9.88 11.30
N ARG A 257 9.99 10.85 12.23
CA ARG A 257 10.71 10.74 13.49
C ARG A 257 9.73 10.83 14.65
N GLN A 258 9.79 9.85 15.55
CA GLN A 258 9.05 9.87 16.80
C GLN A 258 9.44 11.11 17.61
N ASP A 259 8.47 11.70 18.31
CA ASP A 259 8.57 12.91 19.15
C ASP A 259 8.92 14.20 18.37
N GLU A 260 9.04 14.11 17.04
CA GLU A 260 9.12 15.24 16.13
C GLU A 260 7.88 15.32 15.23
N HIS A 261 7.42 14.18 14.71
CA HIS A 261 6.29 14.10 13.76
C HIS A 261 5.09 13.31 14.30
N TYR A 262 5.28 12.46 15.30
CA TYR A 262 4.22 11.68 15.93
C TYR A 262 4.70 11.16 17.28
N VAL A 263 3.76 10.78 18.15
CA VAL A 263 4.06 10.06 19.39
C VAL A 263 3.59 8.62 19.25
N ALA A 264 4.42 7.67 19.68
CA ALA A 264 4.06 6.25 19.63
C ALA A 264 3.21 5.86 20.84
N ALA A 265 2.28 4.93 20.64
CA ALA A 265 1.49 4.33 21.71
C ALA A 265 1.29 2.83 21.44
N MET A 266 0.75 2.11 22.43
CA MET A 266 0.65 0.66 22.48
C MET A 266 2.00 -0.03 22.27
N ASN A 267 3.07 0.51 22.86
CA ASN A 267 4.44 0.00 22.71
C ASN A 267 5.10 -0.34 24.05
N THR A 268 4.53 0.09 25.18
CA THR A 268 4.95 -0.26 26.54
C THR A 268 3.91 -1.12 27.25
N SER A 269 2.63 -0.76 27.13
CA SER A 269 1.47 -1.53 27.57
C SER A 269 0.33 -1.31 26.58
N ARG A 270 -0.77 -2.07 26.70
CA ARG A 270 -1.94 -1.85 25.82
C ARG A 270 -2.69 -0.53 26.10
N ASP A 271 -2.43 0.09 27.26
CA ASP A 271 -3.15 1.26 27.80
C ASP A 271 -2.27 2.51 27.92
N ASP A 272 -0.98 2.42 27.54
CA ASP A 272 -0.01 3.52 27.66
C ASP A 272 -0.39 4.80 26.90
N ILE A 273 -1.31 4.69 25.94
CA ILE A 273 -1.93 5.82 25.25
C ILE A 273 -2.53 6.85 26.22
N LEU A 274 -3.05 6.42 27.37
CA LEU A 274 -3.59 7.34 28.38
C LEU A 274 -2.50 8.27 28.94
N GLY A 275 -1.32 7.71 29.20
CA GLY A 275 -0.15 8.47 29.63
C GLY A 275 0.36 9.40 28.52
N VAL A 276 0.35 8.95 27.27
CA VAL A 276 0.69 9.78 26.10
C VAL A 276 -0.25 10.97 25.99
N ILE A 277 -1.56 10.77 26.15
CA ILE A 277 -2.56 11.86 26.07
C ILE A 277 -2.36 12.87 27.19
N GLU A 278 -2.10 12.42 28.41
CA GLU A 278 -1.86 13.33 29.55
C GLU A 278 -0.56 14.12 29.38
N TRP A 279 0.49 13.50 28.84
CA TRP A 279 1.71 14.20 28.49
C TRP A 279 1.47 15.29 27.43
N LEU A 280 0.74 14.96 26.36
CA LEU A 280 0.40 15.92 25.31
C LEU A 280 -0.43 17.11 25.83
N LYS A 281 -1.35 16.86 26.77
CA LYS A 281 -2.14 17.92 27.43
C LYS A 281 -1.30 18.85 28.30
N SER A 282 -0.31 18.30 29.00
CA SER A 282 0.58 19.10 29.87
C SER A 282 1.70 19.80 29.09
N HIS A 283 1.95 19.41 27.85
CA HIS A 283 2.98 19.95 26.95
C HIS A 283 2.34 20.45 25.65
N ASP A 284 1.33 21.33 25.76
CA ASP A 284 0.50 21.75 24.62
C ASP A 284 1.30 22.45 23.52
N VAL A 285 2.36 23.19 23.89
CA VAL A 285 3.25 23.88 22.95
C VAL A 285 4.08 22.88 22.15
N GLU A 286 4.60 21.84 22.81
CA GLU A 286 5.32 20.75 22.17
C GLU A 286 4.38 19.93 21.26
N ALA A 287 3.15 19.70 21.70
CA ALA A 287 2.13 19.03 20.90
C ALA A 287 1.82 19.81 19.62
N GLU A 288 1.60 21.13 19.71
CA GLU A 288 1.40 22.01 18.55
C GLU A 288 2.62 21.99 17.63
N ARG A 289 3.83 22.09 18.19
CA ARG A 289 5.07 22.05 17.41
C ARG A 289 5.19 20.76 16.60
N MET A 290 4.87 19.61 17.20
CA MET A 290 4.82 18.34 16.46
C MET A 290 3.77 18.38 15.35
N ALA A 291 2.54 18.83 15.64
CA ALA A 291 1.48 18.93 14.64
C ALA A 291 1.89 19.78 13.42
N VAL A 292 2.57 20.91 13.66
CA VAL A 292 3.14 21.77 12.62
C VAL A 292 4.25 21.06 11.84
N ALA A 293 5.19 20.42 12.54
CA ALA A 293 6.30 19.70 11.90
C ALA A 293 5.79 18.58 10.98
N THR A 294 4.79 17.81 11.41
CA THR A 294 4.15 16.75 10.64
C THR A 294 3.48 17.28 9.37
N GLN A 295 2.70 18.36 9.48
CA GLN A 295 2.06 18.98 8.32
C GLN A 295 3.10 19.51 7.34
N GLN A 296 4.15 20.16 7.83
CA GLN A 296 5.23 20.65 6.97
C GLN A 296 6.00 19.50 6.29
N PHE A 297 6.23 18.38 6.98
CA PHE A 297 6.84 17.19 6.37
C PHE A 297 5.98 16.69 5.21
N ALA A 298 4.68 16.49 5.43
CA ALA A 298 3.77 15.99 4.41
C ALA A 298 3.70 16.91 3.18
N VAL A 299 3.55 18.21 3.39
CA VAL A 299 3.50 19.22 2.33
C VAL A 299 4.80 19.23 1.52
N ARG A 300 5.96 19.10 2.17
CA ARG A 300 7.27 19.16 1.52
C ARG A 300 7.70 17.87 0.84
N HIS A 301 7.31 16.71 1.37
CA HIS A 301 7.93 15.44 0.98
C HIS A 301 6.97 14.41 0.39
N LEU A 302 5.65 14.60 0.52
CA LEU A 302 4.65 13.62 0.07
C LEU A 302 3.76 14.13 -1.09
N HIS A 303 3.98 15.35 -1.59
CA HIS A 303 3.28 15.87 -2.76
C HIS A 303 3.60 15.08 -4.04
N ARG A 304 2.73 15.19 -5.07
CA ARG A 304 2.83 14.44 -6.34
C ARG A 304 4.24 14.40 -6.94
N ASN A 305 4.88 15.55 -7.15
CA ASN A 305 6.23 15.57 -7.75
C ASN A 305 7.29 14.84 -6.91
N ALA A 306 7.20 14.87 -5.57
CA ALA A 306 8.11 14.12 -4.71
C ALA A 306 7.91 12.60 -4.88
N ARG A 307 6.66 12.14 -4.98
CA ARG A 307 6.34 10.74 -5.24
C ARG A 307 6.76 10.28 -6.63
N LEU A 308 6.55 11.09 -7.68
CA LEU A 308 7.07 10.79 -9.02
C LEU A 308 8.61 10.70 -9.02
N CYS A 309 9.29 11.55 -8.25
CA CYS A 309 10.75 11.46 -8.06
C CYS A 309 11.16 10.17 -7.35
N TYR A 310 10.39 9.72 -6.35
CA TYR A 310 10.60 8.44 -5.68
C TYR A 310 10.48 7.27 -6.67
N TYR A 311 9.40 7.23 -7.47
CA TYR A 311 9.22 6.22 -8.52
C TYR A 311 10.39 6.22 -9.50
N ARG A 312 10.78 7.39 -10.03
CA ARG A 312 11.94 7.53 -10.93
C ARG A 312 13.20 6.93 -10.31
N THR A 313 13.49 7.28 -9.06
CA THR A 313 14.69 6.83 -8.35
C THR A 313 14.68 5.32 -8.15
N LEU A 314 13.57 4.78 -7.65
CA LEU A 314 13.40 3.35 -7.43
C LEU A 314 13.58 2.55 -8.73
N MET A 315 12.87 2.94 -9.79
CA MET A 315 12.92 2.24 -11.07
C MET A 315 14.31 2.36 -11.73
N THR A 316 14.99 3.49 -11.56
CA THR A 316 16.39 3.67 -12.00
C THR A 316 17.32 2.71 -11.29
N GLU A 317 17.20 2.58 -9.97
CA GLU A 317 18.02 1.66 -9.18
C GLU A 317 17.71 0.19 -9.50
N LEU A 318 16.45 -0.16 -9.72
CA LEU A 318 16.08 -1.51 -10.16
C LEU A 318 16.61 -1.81 -11.57
N GLY A 319 16.49 -0.87 -12.51
CA GLY A 319 16.99 -1.01 -13.88
C GLY A 319 18.49 -1.30 -13.93
N LYS A 320 19.31 -0.64 -13.10
CA LYS A 320 20.76 -0.91 -12.98
C LYS A 320 21.10 -2.36 -12.60
N ARG A 321 20.16 -3.08 -11.98
CA ARG A 321 20.34 -4.45 -11.49
C ARG A 321 19.80 -5.49 -12.47
N MET A 322 19.12 -5.07 -13.54
CA MET A 322 18.63 -5.97 -14.58
C MET A 322 19.78 -6.57 -15.38
N ARG A 323 19.76 -7.90 -15.54
CA ARG A 323 20.81 -8.66 -16.25
C ARG A 323 20.41 -9.08 -17.67
N PHE A 324 19.27 -8.59 -18.13
CA PHE A 324 18.75 -8.81 -19.47
C PHE A 324 17.91 -7.59 -19.86
N THR A 325 17.72 -7.42 -21.16
CA THR A 325 16.84 -6.38 -21.70
C THR A 325 15.44 -6.98 -21.87
N PRO A 326 14.41 -6.45 -21.19
CA PRO A 326 13.04 -6.88 -21.38
C PRO A 326 12.55 -6.59 -22.81
N ASP A 327 11.75 -7.50 -23.38
CA ASP A 327 11.26 -7.39 -24.74
C ASP A 327 9.87 -8.04 -24.89
N CYS A 328 8.96 -7.38 -25.60
CA CYS A 328 7.60 -7.86 -25.84
C CYS A 328 7.58 -9.18 -26.62
N SER A 329 8.52 -9.42 -27.54
CA SER A 329 8.59 -10.65 -28.35
C SER A 329 8.78 -11.92 -27.52
N GLN A 330 9.19 -11.76 -26.25
CA GLN A 330 9.42 -12.84 -25.30
C GLN A 330 8.27 -13.00 -24.30
N ARG A 331 7.13 -12.34 -24.51
CA ARG A 331 5.94 -12.36 -23.63
C ARG A 331 4.71 -12.72 -24.45
N LYS A 332 3.71 -13.36 -23.86
CA LYS A 332 2.43 -13.64 -24.56
C LYS A 332 1.47 -12.48 -24.46
N LEU A 333 1.56 -11.70 -23.39
CA LEU A 333 0.86 -10.44 -23.26
C LEU A 333 1.87 -9.29 -23.27
N CYS A 334 1.62 -8.30 -24.12
CA CYS A 334 2.34 -7.03 -24.10
C CYS A 334 1.37 -5.87 -24.33
N LEU A 335 0.41 -5.70 -23.42
CA LEU A 335 -0.63 -4.66 -23.53
C LEU A 335 -0.06 -3.30 -23.10
N PRO A 336 0.00 -2.27 -23.98
CA PRO A 336 0.49 -0.95 -23.58
C PRO A 336 -0.34 -0.37 -22.44
N LEU A 337 0.32 0.13 -21.39
CA LEU A 337 -0.35 0.65 -20.20
C LEU A 337 -1.22 1.86 -20.52
N GLY A 338 -0.77 2.75 -21.41
CA GLY A 338 -1.58 3.90 -21.82
C GLY A 338 -2.89 3.48 -22.49
N ARG A 339 -2.88 2.39 -23.28
CA ARG A 339 -4.07 1.79 -23.88
C ARG A 339 -5.00 1.18 -22.82
N PHE A 340 -4.43 0.48 -21.85
CA PHE A 340 -5.20 -0.09 -20.74
C PHE A 340 -5.83 0.99 -19.85
N LEU A 341 -5.10 2.09 -19.57
CA LEU A 341 -5.65 3.23 -18.84
C LEU A 341 -6.80 3.89 -19.63
N ASP A 342 -6.68 4.03 -20.95
CA ASP A 342 -7.77 4.53 -21.82
C ASP A 342 -9.02 3.64 -21.68
N TYR A 343 -8.86 2.32 -21.77
CA TYR A 343 -9.95 1.35 -21.54
C TYR A 343 -10.58 1.49 -20.14
N LEU A 344 -9.78 1.66 -19.10
CA LEU A 344 -10.29 1.84 -17.74
C LEU A 344 -11.14 3.12 -17.59
N THR A 345 -10.97 4.12 -18.47
CA THR A 345 -11.84 5.31 -18.48
C THR A 345 -13.20 5.07 -19.10
N THR A 346 -13.39 4.01 -19.90
CA THR A 346 -14.66 3.68 -20.56
C THR A 346 -15.53 2.75 -19.70
N LYS A 347 -14.92 2.01 -18.76
CA LYS A 347 -15.62 1.07 -17.87
C LYS A 347 -16.26 1.80 -16.69
N ARG A 348 -17.57 1.63 -16.52
CA ARG A 348 -18.37 2.26 -15.45
C ARG A 348 -17.77 2.07 -14.04
N GLU A 349 -17.26 0.88 -13.75
CA GLU A 349 -16.71 0.52 -12.44
C GLU A 349 -15.38 1.23 -12.12
N THR A 350 -14.65 1.70 -13.14
CA THR A 350 -13.30 2.27 -12.97
C THR A 350 -13.18 3.70 -13.47
N ALA A 351 -14.10 4.18 -14.31
CA ALA A 351 -14.03 5.49 -14.99
C ALA A 351 -13.88 6.67 -14.02
N HIS A 352 -14.52 6.58 -12.85
CA HIS A 352 -14.50 7.60 -11.80
C HIS A 352 -13.64 7.19 -10.60
N ALA A 353 -12.96 6.05 -10.65
CA ALA A 353 -12.17 5.56 -9.53
C ALA A 353 -10.90 6.38 -9.30
N CYS A 354 -10.34 6.99 -10.35
CA CYS A 354 -9.15 7.85 -10.28
C CYS A 354 -9.26 9.02 -11.27
N ARG A 355 -8.41 10.05 -11.10
CA ARG A 355 -8.34 11.22 -11.98
C ARG A 355 -7.48 10.98 -13.22
N TYR A 356 -7.88 10.05 -14.08
CA TYR A 356 -7.10 9.67 -15.27
C TYR A 356 -6.81 10.86 -16.19
N GLN A 357 -7.79 11.75 -16.37
CA GLN A 357 -7.71 12.86 -17.32
C GLN A 357 -6.57 13.85 -17.01
N GLU A 358 -6.19 14.02 -15.75
CA GLU A 358 -5.03 14.85 -15.38
C GLU A 358 -3.71 14.35 -15.98
N VAL A 359 -3.64 13.06 -16.34
CA VAL A 359 -2.46 12.41 -16.91
C VAL A 359 -2.66 12.17 -18.40
N LEU A 360 -3.79 11.55 -18.80
CA LEU A 360 -4.01 11.11 -20.17
C LEU A 360 -4.20 12.28 -21.16
N VAL A 361 -4.81 13.39 -20.74
CA VAL A 361 -4.89 14.60 -21.60
C VAL A 361 -3.50 15.20 -21.82
N ARG A 362 -2.64 15.17 -20.80
CA ARG A 362 -1.33 15.80 -20.84
C ARG A 362 -0.29 14.98 -21.61
N TYR A 363 -0.30 13.66 -21.43
CA TYR A 363 0.74 12.78 -21.96
C TYR A 363 0.23 11.84 -23.07
N GLY A 364 -1.07 11.89 -23.38
CA GLY A 364 -1.72 10.97 -24.31
C GLY A 364 -1.86 9.56 -23.74
N THR A 365 -2.32 8.64 -24.58
CA THR A 365 -2.49 7.21 -24.26
C THR A 365 -1.51 6.31 -25.02
N GLY A 366 -0.64 6.89 -25.87
CA GLY A 366 0.28 6.12 -26.71
C GLY A 366 -0.32 5.61 -28.03
N ARG A 367 -1.34 6.28 -28.57
CA ARG A 367 -2.00 5.95 -29.87
C ARG A 367 -1.05 5.81 -31.05
N GLY A 368 0.17 6.36 -30.98
CA GLY A 368 1.19 6.22 -32.03
C GLY A 368 2.01 4.93 -31.96
N THR A 369 1.78 4.05 -30.99
CA THR A 369 2.48 2.77 -30.88
C THR A 369 1.75 1.69 -31.69
N PRO A 370 2.43 0.88 -32.54
CA PRO A 370 1.78 -0.16 -33.34
C PRO A 370 0.95 -1.17 -32.53
N ALA A 371 1.34 -1.39 -31.28
CA ALA A 371 0.64 -2.27 -30.35
C ALA A 371 -0.64 -1.65 -29.77
N TYR A 372 -0.90 -0.35 -29.93
CA TYR A 372 -2.11 0.28 -29.38
C TYR A 372 -3.38 -0.26 -30.03
N ASP A 373 -3.40 -0.27 -31.37
CA ASP A 373 -4.58 -0.63 -32.16
C ASP A 373 -4.83 -2.15 -32.18
N SER A 374 -3.85 -2.98 -31.80
CA SER A 374 -4.02 -4.43 -31.68
C SER A 374 -4.84 -4.84 -30.45
N PHE A 375 -5.13 -3.94 -29.53
CA PHE A 375 -5.96 -4.21 -28.35
C PHE A 375 -7.23 -3.34 -28.37
N SER A 376 -8.29 -3.81 -29.02
CA SER A 376 -9.62 -3.17 -28.92
C SER A 376 -10.20 -3.27 -27.50
N ASP A 377 -11.26 -2.52 -27.21
CA ASP A 377 -11.94 -2.58 -25.89
C ASP A 377 -12.49 -3.99 -25.64
N GLU A 378 -13.04 -4.62 -26.68
CA GLU A 378 -13.50 -6.01 -26.67
C GLU A 378 -12.35 -6.99 -26.40
N ALA A 379 -11.20 -6.81 -27.05
CA ALA A 379 -10.03 -7.66 -26.83
C ALA A 379 -9.53 -7.57 -25.39
N ILE A 380 -9.43 -6.36 -24.83
CA ILE A 380 -9.02 -6.17 -23.43
C ILE A 380 -10.03 -6.83 -22.48
N LYS A 381 -11.33 -6.68 -22.74
CA LYS A 381 -12.39 -7.33 -21.96
C LYS A 381 -12.26 -8.86 -21.98
N GLU A 382 -11.98 -9.46 -23.13
CA GLU A 382 -11.75 -10.90 -23.25
C GLU A 382 -10.50 -11.36 -22.49
N LEU A 383 -9.39 -10.61 -22.60
CA LEU A 383 -8.16 -10.88 -21.86
C LEU A 383 -8.37 -10.80 -20.33
N LEU A 384 -9.17 -9.84 -19.86
CA LEU A 384 -9.53 -9.70 -18.44
C LEU A 384 -10.42 -10.83 -17.91
N ALA A 385 -11.11 -11.55 -18.79
CA ALA A 385 -11.94 -12.71 -18.46
C ALA A 385 -11.19 -14.04 -18.52
N ASP A 386 -10.02 -14.10 -19.19
CA ASP A 386 -9.24 -15.33 -19.39
C ASP A 386 -8.18 -15.53 -18.28
N PRO A 387 -8.32 -16.56 -17.42
CA PRO A 387 -7.36 -16.89 -16.37
C PRO A 387 -5.93 -17.17 -16.85
N LYS A 388 -5.74 -17.45 -18.15
CA LYS A 388 -4.41 -17.63 -18.76
C LYS A 388 -3.55 -16.39 -18.65
N TYR A 389 -4.14 -15.19 -18.61
CA TYR A 389 -3.43 -13.92 -18.49
C TYR A 389 -3.36 -13.40 -17.05
N TRP A 390 -3.93 -14.13 -16.09
CA TRP A 390 -3.89 -13.78 -14.67
C TRP A 390 -2.77 -14.53 -13.96
N PRO A 391 -1.94 -13.82 -13.20
CA PRO A 391 -0.49 -13.64 -13.38
C PRO A 391 0.33 -14.68 -14.18
N ARG A 392 -0.25 -15.61 -14.93
CA ARG A 392 0.43 -16.57 -15.79
C ARG A 392 0.67 -15.92 -17.14
N ASP A 393 1.85 -16.16 -17.73
CA ASP A 393 2.20 -15.73 -19.10
C ASP A 393 3.01 -16.84 -19.78
N THR A 394 2.88 -18.08 -19.28
CA THR A 394 3.67 -19.20 -19.77
C THR A 394 2.82 -20.45 -19.84
N ASP A 395 3.06 -21.27 -20.86
CA ASP A 395 2.40 -22.59 -21.01
C ASP A 395 3.02 -23.64 -20.07
N ILE A 396 3.90 -23.21 -19.16
CA ILE A 396 4.51 -24.07 -18.15
C ILE A 396 3.41 -24.43 -17.15
N PRO A 397 2.95 -25.70 -17.10
CA PRO A 397 2.06 -26.13 -16.03
C PRO A 397 2.75 -25.92 -14.67
N PRO A 398 2.01 -25.64 -13.58
CA PRO A 398 2.62 -25.62 -12.24
C PRO A 398 3.42 -26.92 -12.07
N LEU A 399 4.70 -26.80 -11.71
CA LEU A 399 5.62 -27.94 -11.69
C LEU A 399 5.04 -29.06 -10.80
N PRO A 400 4.80 -30.28 -11.33
CA PRO A 400 4.13 -31.33 -10.57
C PRO A 400 4.91 -31.79 -9.35
N ASN A 401 6.24 -31.74 -9.43
CA ASN A 401 7.19 -32.14 -8.39
C ASN A 401 8.49 -31.38 -8.64
N GLU A 402 8.98 -30.58 -7.70
CA GLU A 402 10.41 -30.41 -7.46
C GLU A 402 10.63 -29.56 -6.20
N PRO A 403 11.48 -30.03 -5.29
CA PRO A 403 12.53 -29.16 -4.80
C PRO A 403 13.89 -29.81 -5.10
N TYR A 404 14.90 -28.96 -5.24
CA TYR A 404 16.31 -29.31 -5.14
C TYR A 404 16.55 -30.55 -4.25
N PHE A 405 16.97 -31.66 -4.86
CA PHE A 405 17.32 -32.89 -4.15
C PHE A 405 18.60 -32.67 -3.31
N PRO A 406 18.63 -33.16 -2.07
CA PRO A 406 19.43 -34.36 -1.86
C PRO A 406 18.57 -35.49 -1.30
N GLY A 407 18.79 -36.69 -1.84
CA GLY A 407 17.94 -37.84 -1.62
C GLY A 407 18.00 -38.42 -0.20
N ALA A 408 16.92 -39.10 0.15
CA ALA A 408 16.97 -40.45 0.73
C ALA A 408 15.56 -41.10 0.64
N PRO A 409 15.46 -42.40 0.31
CA PRO A 409 14.18 -43.08 0.17
C PRO A 409 13.61 -43.48 1.54
N ARG A 410 12.33 -43.18 1.77
CA ARG A 410 11.58 -43.69 2.93
C ARG A 410 11.39 -45.20 2.80
N ARG A 411 11.89 -45.97 3.77
CA ARG A 411 11.50 -47.37 3.98
C ARG A 411 10.00 -47.43 4.31
N LEU A 412 9.28 -48.21 3.50
CA LEU A 412 7.94 -48.70 3.81
C LEU A 412 7.95 -49.47 5.13
N ARG A 413 7.15 -49.04 6.11
CA ARG A 413 6.65 -49.95 7.15
C ARG A 413 5.28 -50.43 6.73
N ARG A 414 5.17 -51.74 6.51
CA ARG A 414 3.92 -52.48 6.36
C ARG A 414 3.33 -52.80 7.74
N ARG A 415 1.99 -52.75 7.75
CA ARG A 415 1.01 -53.18 8.76
C ARG A 415 0.84 -52.27 9.97
#